data_AF-A0A800G483-F1
#
_entry.id   AF-A0A800G483-F1
#
_cell.length_a   1.000
_cell.length_b   1.000
_cell.length_c   1.000
_cell.angle_alpha   90.00
_cell.angle_beta   90.00
_cell.angle_gamma   90.00
#
_symmetry.space_group_name_H-M   'P 1'
#
loop_
_entity.id
_entity.type
_entity.pdbx_description
1 polymer ?
#
loop_
_entity_poly.entity_id
_entity_poly.type
_entity_poly.pdbx_seq_one_letter_code
_entity_poly.pdbx_strand_id
1 'polypeptide(L)'
;MNAKATELRKGIVLLKGGQLLLITDYSHSTPGNWRAIIHVKTRNLETGQTGSFRPAAGDSFEVAYLDRKKAQYLYKESNGDFVFMDQESYDQFTIPAEQGEGPMAYIKESEVVEVTFHESTPISIDLPPSVVLEVTESEMAVKGNSATNVKKDAVMETGLKVKVPLHIKVGEQIKIKTDNAEFLGRAN
;
A
#
# COMPACT_ATOMS: atom_id res chain seq x y z
N MET A 1 21.07 -10.39 10.26
CA MET A 1 21.52 -9.67 11.48
C MET A 1 20.48 -9.92 12.55
N ASN A 2 20.87 -10.32 13.78
CA ASN A 2 19.90 -10.81 14.78
C ASN A 2 19.67 -9.77 15.88
N ALA A 3 18.40 -9.49 16.20
CA ALA A 3 18.00 -8.63 17.32
C ALA A 3 17.34 -9.45 18.42
N LYS A 4 17.63 -9.12 19.67
CA LYS A 4 16.96 -9.77 20.81
C LYS A 4 15.53 -9.29 20.95
N ALA A 5 14.68 -10.11 21.54
CA ALA A 5 13.29 -9.77 21.84
C ALA A 5 13.15 -8.43 22.59
N THR A 6 14.10 -8.10 23.46
CA THR A 6 14.13 -6.85 24.24
C THR A 6 14.52 -5.61 23.44
N GLU A 7 15.18 -5.79 22.30
CA GLU A 7 15.66 -4.74 21.40
C GLU A 7 14.65 -4.41 20.30
N LEU A 8 13.58 -5.19 20.20
CA LEU A 8 12.51 -4.96 19.24
C LEU A 8 11.82 -3.61 19.49
N ARG A 9 11.46 -2.96 18.39
CA ARG A 9 10.77 -1.67 18.35
C ARG A 9 9.73 -1.72 17.24
N LYS A 10 8.71 -0.86 17.37
CA LYS A 10 7.78 -0.58 16.27
C LYS A 10 8.55 -0.12 15.03
N GLY A 11 8.19 -0.66 13.87
CA GLY A 11 8.84 -0.35 12.59
C GLY A 11 9.93 -1.34 12.16
N ILE A 12 10.43 -2.19 13.07
CA ILE A 12 11.37 -3.26 12.71
C ILE A 12 10.62 -4.36 11.95
N VAL A 13 11.28 -4.94 10.94
CA VAL A 13 10.74 -6.03 10.14
C VAL A 13 11.50 -7.30 10.48
N LEU A 14 10.76 -8.33 10.86
CA LEU A 14 11.33 -9.61 11.24
C LEU A 14 11.19 -10.59 10.09
N LEU A 15 12.26 -11.33 9.81
CA LEU A 15 12.21 -12.50 8.94
C LEU A 15 11.91 -13.72 9.83
N LYS A 16 10.69 -14.24 9.74
CA LYS A 16 10.27 -15.39 10.56
C LYS A 16 9.57 -16.42 9.70
N GLY A 17 10.19 -17.59 9.54
CA GLY A 17 9.65 -18.68 8.73
C GLY A 17 9.49 -18.32 7.25
N GLY A 18 10.41 -17.49 6.72
CA GLY A 18 10.36 -16.98 5.34
C GLY A 18 9.41 -15.81 5.11
N GLN A 19 8.67 -15.36 6.13
CA GLN A 19 7.73 -14.25 6.01
C GLN A 19 8.30 -12.96 6.61
N LEU A 20 8.04 -11.84 5.93
CA LEU A 20 8.39 -10.50 6.39
C LEU A 20 7.30 -9.92 7.29
N LEU A 21 7.60 -9.77 8.58
CA LEU A 21 6.67 -9.33 9.61
C LEU A 21 7.06 -7.95 10.16
N LEU A 22 6.34 -6.90 9.77
CA LEU A 22 6.49 -5.55 10.32
C LEU A 22 5.93 -5.47 11.73
N ILE A 23 6.73 -5.05 12.71
CA ILE A 23 6.26 -4.82 14.08
C ILE A 23 5.41 -3.56 14.13
N THR A 24 4.12 -3.73 14.41
CA THR A 24 3.14 -2.63 14.52
C THR A 24 3.03 -2.12 15.94
N ASP A 25 3.25 -2.99 16.93
CA ASP A 25 3.17 -2.67 18.35
C ASP A 25 4.14 -3.53 19.16
N TYR A 26 4.76 -2.93 20.18
CA TYR A 26 5.70 -3.60 21.07
C TYR A 26 5.41 -3.19 22.51
N SER A 27 5.22 -4.17 23.38
CA SER A 27 5.01 -3.98 24.81
C SER A 27 5.95 -4.88 25.60
N HIS A 28 6.69 -4.27 26.53
CA HIS A 28 7.56 -4.98 27.47
C HIS A 28 7.15 -4.61 28.89
N SER A 29 6.71 -5.61 29.64
CA SER A 29 6.33 -5.46 31.05
C SER A 29 7.19 -6.35 31.92
N THR A 30 7.74 -5.77 32.98
CA THR A 30 8.50 -6.48 34.03
C THR A 30 7.73 -6.37 35.35
N PRO A 31 6.72 -7.23 35.59
CA PRO A 31 6.00 -7.20 36.85
C PRO A 31 6.94 -7.66 37.96
N GLY A 32 7.04 -6.93 39.07
CA GLY A 32 8.14 -7.09 40.05
C GLY A 32 8.43 -8.51 40.52
N ASN A 33 7.42 -9.40 40.60
CA ASN A 33 7.58 -10.80 41.04
C ASN A 33 7.48 -11.84 39.90
N TRP A 34 7.37 -11.41 38.64
CA TRP A 34 7.16 -12.29 37.48
C TRP A 34 8.24 -12.10 36.42
N ARG A 35 8.44 -13.14 35.60
CA ARG A 35 9.29 -13.06 34.40
C ARG A 35 8.79 -11.94 33.49
N ALA A 36 9.73 -11.24 32.83
CA ALA A 36 9.41 -10.25 31.81
C ALA A 36 8.46 -10.82 30.76
N ILE A 37 7.39 -10.09 30.45
CA ILE A 37 6.41 -10.43 29.41
C ILE A 37 6.62 -9.44 28.27
N ILE A 38 6.95 -9.99 27.10
CA ILE A 38 7.06 -9.23 25.86
C ILE A 38 5.87 -9.61 24.99
N HIS A 39 5.15 -8.62 24.48
CA HIS A 39 4.05 -8.79 23.55
C HIS A 39 4.35 -7.99 22.29
N VAL A 40 4.37 -8.67 21.15
CA VAL A 40 4.66 -8.06 19.85
C VAL A 40 3.47 -8.29 18.95
N LYS A 41 2.93 -7.21 18.37
CA LYS A 41 1.99 -7.31 17.26
C LYS A 41 2.73 -7.06 15.96
N THR A 42 2.43 -7.86 14.96
CA THR A 42 3.07 -7.80 13.66
C THR A 42 2.03 -7.72 12.56
N ARG A 43 2.42 -7.16 11.41
CA ARG A 43 1.69 -7.22 10.16
C ARG A 43 2.59 -7.86 9.11
N ASN A 44 2.12 -8.92 8.48
CA ASN A 44 2.81 -9.53 7.37
C ASN A 44 2.75 -8.57 6.16
N LEU A 45 3.90 -8.29 5.56
CA LEU A 45 4.03 -7.31 4.47
C LEU A 45 3.57 -7.87 3.12
N GLU A 46 3.67 -9.17 2.91
CA GLU A 46 3.25 -9.84 1.68
C GLU A 46 1.74 -10.06 1.65
N THR A 47 1.17 -10.52 2.77
CA THR A 47 -0.26 -10.89 2.85
C THR A 47 -1.13 -9.84 3.52
N GLY A 48 -0.54 -8.81 4.13
CA GLY A 48 -1.24 -7.79 4.91
C GLY A 48 -1.84 -8.28 6.23
N GLN A 49 -1.75 -9.58 6.56
CA GLN A 49 -2.35 -10.19 7.74
C GLN A 49 -1.71 -9.66 9.03
N THR A 50 -2.54 -9.31 10.01
CA THR A 50 -2.05 -8.92 11.34
C THR A 50 -2.00 -10.14 12.25
N GLY A 51 -0.91 -10.28 13.01
CA GLY A 51 -0.72 -11.33 14.01
C GLY A 51 -0.11 -10.77 15.29
N SER A 52 0.00 -11.63 16.31
CA SER A 52 0.76 -11.32 17.53
C SER A 52 1.43 -12.55 18.09
N PHE A 53 2.54 -12.34 18.79
CA PHE A 53 3.22 -13.40 19.52
C PHE A 53 3.93 -12.86 20.77
N ARG A 54 4.32 -13.78 21.66
CA ARG A 54 4.94 -13.48 22.96
C ARG A 54 6.31 -14.15 23.03
N PRO A 55 7.39 -13.45 22.63
CA PRO A 55 8.73 -14.00 22.73
C PRO A 55 9.23 -14.00 24.17
N ALA A 56 10.14 -14.93 24.49
CA ALA A 56 10.92 -14.83 25.72
C ALA A 56 12.00 -13.76 25.56
N ALA A 57 12.45 -13.16 26.67
CA ALA A 57 13.46 -12.10 26.63
C ALA A 57 14.80 -12.52 26.01
N GLY A 58 15.11 -13.82 26.03
CA GLY A 58 16.31 -14.38 25.40
C GLY A 58 16.16 -14.76 23.93
N ASP A 59 14.94 -14.71 23.38
CA ASP A 59 14.71 -15.08 21.98
C ASP A 59 15.40 -14.06 21.06
N SER A 60 16.04 -14.58 20.02
CA SER A 60 16.68 -13.77 18.99
C SER A 60 15.90 -13.91 17.69
N PHE A 61 15.68 -12.80 17.01
CA PHE A 61 14.95 -12.72 15.75
C PHE A 61 15.85 -12.19 14.66
N GLU A 62 15.70 -12.73 13.47
CA GLU A 62 16.36 -12.19 12.29
C GLU A 62 15.63 -10.91 11.85
N VAL A 63 16.40 -9.84 11.69
CA VAL A 63 15.89 -8.55 11.22
C VAL A 63 16.15 -8.45 9.72
N ALA A 64 15.06 -8.22 9.00
CA ALA A 64 15.06 -7.89 7.59
C ALA A 64 15.22 -6.37 7.44
N TYR A 65 16.15 -5.95 6.59
CA TYR A 65 16.26 -4.54 6.20
C TYR A 65 15.34 -4.28 5.02
N LEU A 66 14.43 -3.33 5.22
CA LEU A 66 13.63 -2.80 4.14
C LEU A 66 14.22 -1.48 3.68
N ASP A 67 14.44 -1.39 2.38
CA ASP A 67 14.82 -0.16 1.72
C ASP A 67 13.56 0.46 1.13
N ARG A 68 13.25 1.70 1.50
CA ARG A 68 12.05 2.40 1.03
C ARG A 68 12.50 3.51 0.12
N LYS A 69 12.11 3.41 -1.14
CA LYS A 69 12.54 4.35 -2.17
C LYS A 69 11.35 4.99 -2.81
N LYS A 70 11.46 6.29 -3.05
CA LYS A 70 10.48 7.02 -3.85
C LYS A 70 10.78 6.74 -5.31
N ALA A 71 9.81 6.18 -6.01
CA ALA A 71 9.95 5.86 -7.41
C ALA A 71 8.81 6.48 -8.21
N GLN A 72 9.14 7.01 -9.37
CA GLN A 72 8.20 7.55 -10.32
C GLN A 72 7.79 6.46 -11.30
N TYR A 73 6.49 6.26 -11.47
CA TYR A 73 5.99 5.36 -12.50
C TYR A 73 6.23 5.97 -13.88
N LEU A 74 6.87 5.20 -14.77
CA LEU A 74 7.13 5.60 -16.15
C LEU A 74 6.04 5.07 -17.08
N TYR A 75 6.02 3.77 -17.34
CA TYR A 75 5.10 3.13 -18.26
C TYR A 75 4.98 1.63 -17.99
N LYS A 76 3.96 1.01 -18.59
CA LYS A 76 3.76 -0.45 -18.58
C LYS A 76 4.43 -1.06 -19.81
N GLU A 77 5.28 -2.05 -19.62
CA GLU A 77 5.93 -2.76 -20.71
C GLU A 77 4.96 -3.75 -21.40
N SER A 78 5.27 -4.18 -22.62
CA SER A 78 4.40 -5.07 -23.41
C SER A 78 4.18 -6.44 -22.78
N ASN A 79 5.10 -6.88 -21.91
CA ASN A 79 5.01 -8.13 -21.16
C ASN A 79 4.04 -8.05 -19.96
N GLY A 80 3.55 -6.86 -19.61
CA GLY A 80 2.65 -6.62 -18.48
C GLY A 80 3.33 -5.98 -17.27
N ASP A 81 4.65 -5.92 -17.23
CA ASP A 81 5.40 -5.39 -16.09
C ASP A 81 5.39 -3.86 -16.05
N PHE A 82 5.63 -3.31 -14.87
CA PHE A 82 5.59 -1.87 -14.62
C PHE A 82 7.00 -1.32 -14.44
N VAL A 83 7.37 -0.33 -15.25
CA VAL A 83 8.69 0.31 -15.17
C VAL A 83 8.60 1.55 -14.29
N PHE A 84 9.50 1.62 -13.32
CA PHE A 84 9.63 2.75 -12.40
C PHE A 84 11.04 3.32 -12.48
N MET A 85 11.17 4.60 -12.14
CA MET A 85 12.43 5.31 -12.01
C MET A 85 12.60 5.78 -10.57
N ASP A 86 13.68 5.36 -9.94
CA ASP A 86 14.05 5.81 -8.61
C ASP A 86 14.33 7.33 -8.61
N GLN A 87 13.75 8.07 -7.66
CA GLN A 87 13.88 9.53 -7.61
C GLN A 87 15.22 10.01 -7.04
N GLU A 88 15.99 9.15 -6.36
CA GLU A 88 17.26 9.52 -5.75
C GLU A 88 18.46 9.18 -6.65
N SER A 89 18.45 7.98 -7.21
CA SER A 89 19.50 7.44 -8.07
C SER A 89 19.24 7.63 -9.57
N TYR A 90 17.98 7.90 -9.96
CA TYR A 90 17.55 7.89 -11.36
C TYR A 90 17.71 6.54 -12.08
N ASP A 91 17.96 5.47 -11.31
CA ASP A 91 17.98 4.11 -11.84
C ASP A 91 16.57 3.63 -12.17
N GLN A 92 16.44 2.95 -13.30
CA GLN A 92 15.18 2.32 -13.71
C GLN A 92 15.12 0.89 -13.20
N PHE A 93 13.96 0.49 -12.71
CA PHE A 93 13.70 -0.87 -12.28
C PHE A 93 12.29 -1.29 -12.68
N THR A 94 12.11 -2.59 -12.83
CA THR A 94 10.84 -3.18 -13.28
C THR A 94 10.20 -3.94 -12.13
N ILE A 95 8.91 -3.71 -11.88
CA ILE A 95 8.10 -4.48 -10.95
C ILE A 95 7.21 -5.44 -11.75
N PRO A 96 7.24 -6.76 -11.44
CA PRO A 96 6.39 -7.74 -12.08
C PRO A 96 4.90 -7.43 -11.93
N ALA A 97 4.11 -7.71 -12.96
CA ALA A 97 2.66 -7.46 -12.97
C ALA A 97 1.94 -8.04 -11.74
N GLU A 98 2.29 -9.27 -11.33
CA GLU A 98 1.66 -9.97 -10.19
C GLU A 98 1.78 -9.20 -8.85
N GLN A 99 2.86 -8.44 -8.67
CA GLN A 99 3.07 -7.63 -7.48
C GLN A 99 2.53 -6.19 -7.61
N GLY A 100 2.38 -5.70 -8.85
CA GLY A 100 1.97 -4.34 -9.14
C GLY A 100 0.48 -4.14 -9.44
N GLU A 101 -0.23 -5.17 -9.91
CA GLU A 101 -1.54 -5.02 -10.55
C GLU A 101 -2.60 -4.32 -9.68
N GLY A 102 -2.65 -4.63 -8.39
CA GLY A 102 -3.57 -4.02 -7.44
C GLY A 102 -3.37 -2.49 -7.31
N PRO A 103 -2.21 -2.03 -6.81
CA PRO A 103 -1.95 -0.61 -6.66
C PRO A 103 -1.90 0.15 -8.00
N MET A 104 -1.52 -0.52 -9.09
CA MET A 104 -1.41 0.15 -10.39
C MET A 104 -2.74 0.65 -10.95
N ALA A 105 -3.86 0.03 -10.58
CA ALA A 105 -5.17 0.49 -10.99
C ALA A 105 -5.46 1.95 -10.54
N TYR A 106 -4.72 2.46 -9.55
CA TYR A 106 -4.87 3.79 -8.99
C TYR A 106 -3.75 4.77 -9.42
N ILE A 107 -2.73 4.31 -10.14
CA ILE A 107 -1.57 5.12 -10.52
C ILE A 107 -1.69 5.56 -11.98
N LYS A 108 -1.44 6.84 -12.23
CA LYS A 108 -1.22 7.38 -13.59
C LYS A 108 0.27 7.49 -13.90
N GLU A 109 0.61 7.50 -15.18
CA GLU A 109 1.98 7.75 -15.64
C GLU A 109 2.52 9.04 -15.01
N SER A 110 3.82 9.05 -14.69
CA SER A 110 4.51 10.15 -14.02
C SER A 110 4.17 10.37 -12.53
N GLU A 111 3.34 9.55 -11.88
CA GLU A 111 3.13 9.66 -10.43
C GLU A 111 4.27 9.06 -9.60
N VAL A 112 4.49 9.64 -8.42
CA VAL A 112 5.51 9.19 -7.47
C VAL A 112 4.86 8.34 -6.38
N VAL A 113 5.40 7.13 -6.19
CA VAL A 113 4.99 6.15 -5.18
C VAL A 113 6.17 5.74 -4.31
N GLU A 114 5.91 5.18 -3.13
CA GLU A 114 6.96 4.63 -2.27
C GLU A 114 7.02 3.11 -2.45
N VAL A 115 8.13 2.61 -2.99
CA VAL A 115 8.35 1.17 -3.20
C VAL A 115 9.24 0.67 -2.07
N THR A 116 8.78 -0.37 -1.39
CA THR A 116 9.54 -1.06 -0.35
C THR A 116 10.24 -2.27 -0.95
N PHE A 117 11.56 -2.30 -0.85
CA PHE A 117 12.42 -3.40 -1.29
C PHE A 117 12.95 -4.19 -0.09
N HIS A 118 13.09 -5.50 -0.27
CA HIS A 118 13.83 -6.39 0.61
C HIS A 118 14.88 -7.12 -0.22
N GLU A 119 16.17 -6.90 0.07
CA GLU A 119 17.29 -7.56 -0.62
C GLU A 119 17.16 -7.53 -2.16
N SER A 120 16.80 -6.36 -2.70
CA SER A 120 16.55 -6.11 -4.15
C SER A 120 15.22 -6.63 -4.72
N THR A 121 14.40 -7.33 -3.93
CA THR A 121 13.05 -7.74 -4.36
C THR A 121 12.02 -6.71 -3.93
N PRO A 122 11.18 -6.16 -4.83
CA PRO A 122 10.06 -5.31 -4.43
C PRO A 122 9.04 -6.14 -3.64
N ILE A 123 8.62 -5.64 -2.49
CA ILE A 123 7.68 -6.32 -1.58
C ILE A 123 6.30 -5.64 -1.61
N SER A 124 6.28 -4.31 -1.59
CA SER A 124 5.04 -3.56 -1.56
C SER A 124 5.20 -2.19 -2.19
N ILE A 125 4.16 -1.74 -2.88
CA ILE A 125 4.02 -0.37 -3.40
C ILE A 125 3.04 0.35 -2.48
N ASP A 126 3.52 1.37 -1.79
CA ASP A 126 2.69 2.26 -0.98
C ASP A 126 2.24 3.43 -1.85
N LEU A 127 0.93 3.54 -2.00
CA LEU A 127 0.29 4.58 -2.77
C LEU A 127 0.06 5.82 -1.90
N PRO A 128 0.06 7.03 -2.48
CA PRO A 128 -0.46 8.18 -1.77
C PRO A 128 -1.91 7.91 -1.30
N PRO A 129 -2.34 8.47 -0.16
CA PRO A 129 -3.66 8.20 0.44
C PRO A 129 -4.82 8.64 -0.43
N SER A 130 -4.55 9.52 -1.40
CA SER A 130 -5.49 9.94 -2.42
C SER A 130 -4.79 10.16 -3.74
N VAL A 131 -5.38 9.68 -4.82
CA VAL A 131 -4.94 9.88 -6.20
C VAL A 131 -5.94 10.75 -6.94
N VAL A 132 -5.48 11.46 -7.97
CA VAL A 132 -6.33 12.25 -8.85
C VAL A 132 -6.35 11.58 -10.21
N LEU A 133 -7.55 11.12 -10.60
CA LEU A 133 -7.77 10.45 -11.88
C LEU A 133 -8.87 11.16 -12.67
N GLU A 134 -8.74 11.17 -13.99
CA GLU A 134 -9.75 11.70 -14.90
C GLU A 134 -10.83 10.64 -15.21
N VAL A 135 -12.10 11.08 -15.27
CA VAL A 135 -13.23 10.24 -15.68
C VAL A 135 -13.28 10.12 -17.20
N THR A 136 -13.05 8.92 -17.74
CA THR A 136 -13.12 8.63 -19.19
C THR A 136 -14.49 8.17 -19.63
N GLU A 137 -15.19 7.38 -18.82
CA GLU A 137 -16.56 6.95 -19.10
C GLU A 137 -17.43 7.07 -17.86
N SER A 138 -18.71 7.35 -18.06
CA SER A 138 -19.65 7.46 -16.94
C SER A 138 -21.05 7.05 -17.37
N GLU A 139 -21.71 6.22 -16.56
CA GLU A 139 -23.08 5.80 -16.84
C GLU A 139 -24.04 7.01 -16.85
N MET A 140 -24.98 6.97 -17.80
CA MET A 140 -25.97 8.02 -17.97
C MET A 140 -26.99 7.93 -16.84
N ALA A 141 -27.17 9.03 -16.10
CA ALA A 141 -28.14 9.10 -15.01
C ALA A 141 -29.56 8.82 -15.53
N VAL A 142 -30.13 7.66 -15.18
CA VAL A 142 -31.52 7.34 -15.51
C VAL A 142 -32.42 8.28 -14.70
N LYS A 143 -33.19 9.12 -15.40
CA LYS A 143 -34.09 10.19 -14.89
C LYS A 143 -35.19 9.76 -13.91
N GLY A 144 -35.16 8.55 -13.35
CA GLY A 144 -36.17 7.99 -12.45
C GLY A 144 -35.76 7.80 -10.99
N ASN A 145 -34.48 7.93 -10.63
CA ASN A 145 -34.02 7.73 -9.25
C ASN A 145 -34.07 9.03 -8.43
N SER A 146 -35.18 9.27 -7.75
CA SER A 146 -35.43 10.42 -6.85
C SER A 146 -34.80 10.28 -5.45
N ALA A 147 -33.82 9.40 -5.27
CA ALA A 147 -33.15 9.20 -3.98
C ALA A 147 -31.93 10.13 -3.81
N THR A 148 -31.84 10.79 -2.66
CA THR A 148 -30.89 11.88 -2.33
C THR A 148 -29.41 11.45 -2.23
N ASN A 149 -29.03 10.25 -2.66
CA ASN A 149 -27.64 9.76 -2.57
C ASN A 149 -27.29 8.70 -3.62
N VAL A 150 -27.84 8.83 -4.84
CA VAL A 150 -27.56 7.89 -5.92
C VAL A 150 -26.13 8.14 -6.43
N LYS A 151 -25.30 7.10 -6.37
CA LYS A 151 -23.98 7.06 -7.02
C LYS A 151 -24.13 6.31 -8.35
N LYS A 152 -23.38 6.74 -9.36
CA LYS A 152 -23.24 6.04 -10.64
C LYS A 152 -21.84 5.44 -10.75
N ASP A 153 -21.71 4.40 -11.53
CA ASP A 153 -20.41 3.84 -11.84
C ASP A 153 -19.74 4.69 -12.94
N ALA A 154 -18.46 4.99 -12.73
CA ALA A 154 -17.61 5.73 -13.66
C ALA A 154 -16.29 4.98 -13.85
N VAL A 155 -15.78 5.00 -15.07
CA VAL A 155 -14.49 4.42 -15.45
C VAL A 155 -13.47 5.56 -15.50
N MET A 156 -12.34 5.35 -14.86
CA MET A 156 -11.21 6.29 -14.85
C MET A 156 -10.28 6.04 -16.04
N GLU A 157 -9.35 6.96 -16.27
CA GLU A 157 -8.28 6.81 -17.28
C GLU A 157 -7.46 5.51 -17.14
N THR A 158 -7.32 5.00 -15.92
CA THR A 158 -6.62 3.74 -15.62
C THR A 158 -7.47 2.50 -15.84
N GLY A 159 -8.76 2.65 -16.19
CA GLY A 159 -9.74 1.56 -16.26
C GLY A 159 -10.39 1.20 -14.93
N LEU A 160 -10.02 1.87 -13.83
CA LEU A 160 -10.62 1.68 -12.51
C LEU A 160 -12.10 2.09 -12.50
N LYS A 161 -12.97 1.22 -11.98
CA LYS A 161 -14.40 1.52 -11.78
C LYS A 161 -14.64 2.10 -10.38
N VAL A 162 -15.16 3.32 -10.32
CA VAL A 162 -15.43 4.04 -9.07
C VAL A 162 -16.88 4.53 -9.04
N LYS A 163 -17.50 4.48 -7.86
CA LYS A 163 -18.84 5.03 -7.62
C LYS A 163 -18.76 6.53 -7.35
N VAL A 164 -19.20 7.33 -8.31
CA VAL A 164 -19.18 8.79 -8.26
C VAL A 164 -20.60 9.37 -8.18
N PRO A 165 -20.78 10.59 -7.63
CA PRO A 165 -22.08 11.26 -7.66
C PRO A 165 -22.60 11.52 -9.08
N LEU A 166 -23.93 11.57 -9.25
CA LEU A 166 -24.57 11.79 -10.57
C LEU A 166 -24.14 13.07 -11.29
N HIS A 167 -23.67 14.09 -10.56
CA HIS A 167 -23.28 15.38 -11.13
C HIS A 167 -21.91 15.38 -11.81
N ILE A 168 -21.07 14.37 -11.59
CA ILE A 168 -19.74 14.26 -12.22
C ILE A 168 -19.90 13.93 -13.70
N LYS A 169 -19.14 14.60 -14.56
CA LYS A 169 -19.14 14.38 -16.02
C LYS A 169 -17.83 13.74 -16.47
N VAL A 170 -17.85 13.19 -17.70
CA VAL A 170 -16.64 12.75 -18.40
C VAL A 170 -15.71 13.95 -18.62
N GLY A 171 -14.41 13.74 -18.44
CA GLY A 171 -13.35 14.76 -18.53
C GLY A 171 -13.11 15.53 -17.22
N GLU A 172 -13.80 15.18 -16.12
CA GLU A 172 -13.52 15.78 -14.82
C GLU A 172 -12.46 15.00 -14.05
N GLN A 173 -11.57 15.72 -13.38
CA GLN A 173 -10.59 15.15 -12.47
C GLN A 173 -11.20 14.98 -11.07
N ILE A 174 -11.17 13.75 -10.58
CA ILE A 174 -11.71 13.40 -9.27
C ILE A 174 -10.61 12.85 -8.39
N LYS A 175 -10.68 13.20 -7.11
CA LYS A 175 -9.81 12.67 -6.07
C LYS A 175 -10.44 11.41 -5.50
N ILE A 176 -9.70 10.31 -5.55
CA ILE A 176 -10.12 8.98 -5.10
C ILE A 176 -9.19 8.52 -3.98
N LYS A 177 -9.76 7.90 -2.95
CA LYS A 177 -9.00 7.28 -1.86
C LYS A 177 -8.50 5.90 -2.29
N THR A 178 -7.21 5.64 -2.14
CA THR A 178 -6.57 4.39 -2.59
C THR A 178 -6.88 3.18 -1.71
N ASP A 179 -7.22 3.39 -0.43
CA ASP A 179 -7.60 2.29 0.49
C ASP A 179 -8.90 1.57 0.10
N ASN A 180 -9.89 2.30 -0.41
CA ASN A 180 -11.26 1.78 -0.58
C ASN A 180 -11.97 2.25 -1.85
N ALA A 181 -11.23 2.90 -2.76
CA ALA A 181 -11.76 3.49 -3.98
C ALA A 181 -12.91 4.50 -3.76
N GLU A 182 -12.97 5.18 -2.61
CA GLU A 182 -14.01 6.18 -2.38
C GLU A 182 -13.69 7.52 -3.05
N PHE A 183 -14.71 8.11 -3.66
CA PHE A 183 -14.68 9.49 -4.13
C PHE A 183 -14.54 10.46 -2.95
N LEU A 184 -13.46 11.24 -2.94
CA LEU A 184 -13.19 12.27 -1.93
C LEU A 184 -13.66 13.66 -2.36
N GLY A 185 -13.63 13.95 -3.67
CA GLY A 185 -14.02 15.26 -4.19
C GLY A 185 -13.54 15.50 -5.62
N ARG A 186 -13.85 16.68 -6.16
CA ARG A 186 -13.31 17.14 -7.44
C ARG A 186 -11.94 17.77 -7.19
N ALA A 187 -10.96 17.41 -8.01
CA ALA A 187 -9.67 18.09 -8.04
C ALA A 187 -9.80 19.28 -9.00
N ASN A 188 -10.03 20.47 -8.46
CA ASN A 188 -9.96 21.73 -9.22
C ASN A 188 -8.54 22.28 -9.18
#